data_AF-A0A540WJM6-F1
#
_entry.id   AF-A0A540WJM6-F1
#
_cell.length_a   1.000
_cell.length_b   1.000
_cell.length_c   1.000
_cell.angle_alpha   90.00
_cell.angle_beta   90.00
_cell.angle_gamma   90.00
#
_symmetry.space_group_name_H-M   'P 1'
#
loop_
_entity.id
_entity.type
_entity.pdbx_description
1 polymer ?
#
loop_
_entity_poly.entity_id
_entity_poly.type
_entity_poly.pdbx_seq_one_letter_code
_entity_poly.pdbx_strand_id
1 'polypeptide(L)' 'MAYARFGRDSDVYVYEDTRGGFTCERCPSVSQQFRCATAVEMATHLRQHRANGDVVPEDAIVELESEPPSP' A
#
# COMPACT_ATOMS: atom_id res chain seq x y z
N MET A 1 -11.04 -0.64 3.62
CA MET A 1 -10.85 -1.74 2.64
C MET A 1 -9.41 -2.29 2.73
N ALA A 2 -9.10 -3.50 2.23
CA ALA A 2 -7.72 -4.02 2.17
C ALA A 2 -7.33 -4.31 0.71
N TYR A 3 -6.22 -3.72 0.25
CA TYR A 3 -5.75 -3.74 -1.14
C TYR A 3 -4.73 -4.84 -1.40
N ALA A 4 -3.88 -5.13 -0.41
CA ALA A 4 -2.93 -6.23 -0.46
C ALA A 4 -2.93 -6.95 0.88
N ARG A 5 -2.78 -8.27 0.87
CA ARG A 5 -2.69 -9.10 2.09
C ARG A 5 -1.38 -9.84 2.11
N PHE A 6 -0.65 -9.72 3.23
CA PHE A 6 0.60 -10.43 3.43
C PHE A 6 0.40 -11.94 3.23
N GLY A 7 1.22 -12.54 2.39
CA GLY A 7 1.09 -13.94 2.00
C GLY A 7 2.13 -14.34 0.97
N ARG A 8 1.89 -15.48 0.30
CA ARG A 8 2.82 -16.01 -0.70
C ARG A 8 3.08 -15.05 -1.87
N ASP A 9 2.06 -14.29 -2.22
CA ASP A 9 2.04 -13.41 -3.40
C ASP A 9 2.08 -11.93 -3.01
N SER A 10 2.40 -11.62 -1.74
CA SER A 10 2.57 -10.24 -1.27
C SER A 10 3.41 -10.15 0.01
N ASP A 11 4.48 -9.37 -0.04
CA ASP A 11 5.34 -9.06 1.10
C ASP A 11 4.80 -7.91 1.97
N VAL A 12 3.72 -7.25 1.52
CA VAL A 12 3.12 -6.10 2.18
C VAL A 12 1.69 -6.40 2.63
N TYR A 13 1.22 -5.69 3.64
CA TYR A 13 -0.19 -5.66 3.99
C TYR A 13 -0.70 -4.23 3.91
N VAL A 14 -1.60 -3.96 2.96
CA VAL A 14 -2.11 -2.60 2.70
C VAL A 14 -3.59 -2.54 2.94
N TYR A 15 -3.99 -1.58 3.76
CA TYR A 15 -5.39 -1.34 4.07
C TYR A 15 -5.66 0.15 4.31
N GLU A 16 -6.91 0.53 4.13
CA GLU A 16 -7.44 1.84 4.45
C GLU A 16 -7.69 1.95 5.96
N ASP A 17 -7.18 3.00 6.59
CA ASP A 17 -7.33 3.22 8.03
C ASP A 17 -8.72 3.75 8.38
N THR A 18 -9.25 3.31 9.52
CA THR A 18 -10.53 3.78 10.08
C THR A 18 -10.59 5.29 10.35
N ARG A 19 -9.43 5.96 10.46
CA ARG A 19 -9.31 7.41 10.67
C ARG A 19 -9.24 8.20 9.36
N GLY A 20 -9.34 7.53 8.22
CA GLY A 20 -9.03 8.06 6.90
C GLY A 20 -7.55 7.85 6.55
N GLY A 21 -7.28 7.66 5.26
CA GLY A 21 -5.94 7.39 4.72
C GLY A 21 -5.62 5.91 4.63
N PHE A 22 -4.34 5.60 4.42
CA PHE A 22 -3.86 4.26 4.07
C PHE A 22 -2.67 3.87 4.92
N THR A 23 -2.61 2.59 5.30
CA THR A 23 -1.50 1.99 6.03
C THR A 23 -0.92 0.83 5.23
N CYS A 24 0.40 0.81 5.10
CA CYS A 24 1.19 -0.32 4.62
C CYS A 24 1.97 -0.87 5.83
N GLU A 25 1.71 -2.12 6.20
CA GLU A 25 2.49 -2.83 7.21
C GLU A 25 3.59 -3.67 6.57
N ARG A 26 4.66 -3.86 7.36
CA ARG A 26 5.93 -4.51 7.00
C ARG A 26 6.76 -3.76 5.98
N CYS A 27 6.72 -2.43 6.02
CA CYS A 27 7.67 -1.64 5.24
C CYS A 27 9.09 -1.72 5.85
N PRO A 28 10.08 -2.28 5.14
CA PRO A 28 11.47 -2.32 5.63
C PRO A 28 12.08 -0.91 5.71
N SER A 29 11.63 0.01 4.86
CA SER A 29 12.21 1.34 4.70
C SER A 29 11.85 2.32 5.82
N VAL A 30 10.71 2.16 6.49
CA VAL A 30 10.19 3.14 7.48
C VAL A 30 9.84 2.50 8.82
N SER A 31 10.64 1.55 9.31
CA SER A 31 10.45 0.94 10.63
C SER A 31 9.11 0.19 10.77
N GLN A 32 8.80 -0.67 9.79
CA GLN A 32 7.69 -1.62 9.77
C GLN A 32 6.30 -1.08 9.41
N GLN A 33 6.02 0.22 9.45
CA GLN A 33 4.73 0.75 9.00
C GLN A 33 4.88 2.09 8.27
N PHE A 34 4.24 2.19 7.10
CA PHE A 34 4.08 3.43 6.35
C PHE A 34 2.62 3.88 6.40
N ARG A 35 2.37 5.17 6.59
CA ARG A 35 1.03 5.76 6.55
C ARG A 35 1.02 6.99 5.64
N CYS A 36 -0.02 7.12 4.84
CA CYS A 36 -0.26 8.29 4.00
C CYS A 36 -1.75 8.66 3.97
N ALA A 37 -2.04 9.88 3.50
CA ALA A 37 -3.41 10.40 3.50
C ALA A 37 -4.18 9.96 2.25
N THR A 38 -3.48 9.75 1.13
CA THR A 38 -4.11 9.50 -0.17
C THR A 38 -3.73 8.16 -0.77
N ALA A 39 -4.61 7.63 -1.62
CA ALA A 39 -4.39 6.38 -2.32
C ALA A 39 -3.23 6.49 -3.32
N VAL A 40 -3.07 7.66 -3.97
CA VAL A 40 -1.97 7.98 -4.89
C VAL A 40 -0.61 7.91 -4.20
N GLU A 41 -0.51 8.42 -2.96
CA GLU A 41 0.72 8.30 -2.15
C GLU A 41 1.02 6.83 -1.83
N MET A 42 0.00 6.04 -1.50
CA MET A 42 0.16 4.61 -1.22
C MET A 42 0.60 3.83 -2.46
N ALA A 43 -0.01 4.09 -3.62
CA ALA A 43 0.38 3.49 -4.90
C ALA A 43 1.84 3.81 -5.25
N THR A 44 2.26 5.07 -5.03
CA THR A 44 3.65 5.50 -5.24
C THR A 44 4.60 4.77 -4.28
N HIS A 45 4.22 4.62 -3.01
CA HIS A 45 4.97 3.86 -2.02
C HIS A 45 5.11 2.38 -2.42
N LEU A 46 4.04 1.75 -2.90
CA LEU A 46 4.06 0.36 -3.37
C LEU A 46 4.96 0.14 -4.59
N ARG A 47 5.11 1.14 -5.45
CA ARG A 47 6.11 1.08 -6.53
C ARG A 47 7.54 1.07 -6.00
N GLN A 48 7.81 1.75 -4.88
CA GLN A 48 9.14 1.70 -4.25
C GLN A 48 9.43 0.30 -3.69
N HIS A 49 8.43 -0.35 -3.09
CA HIS A 49 8.54 -1.76 -2.69
C HIS A 49 8.92 -2.67 -3.88
N ARG A 50 8.20 -2.58 -5.01
CA ARG A 50 8.55 -3.34 -6.22
C ARG A 50 9.96 -3.01 -6.74
N ALA A 51 10.35 -1.73 -6.71
CA ALA A 51 11.69 -1.30 -7.12
C ALA A 51 12.80 -1.86 -6.21
N ASN A 52 12.51 -2.10 -4.94
CA ASN A 52 13.40 -2.71 -3.97
C ASN A 52 13.44 -4.25 -4.05
N GLY A 53 12.58 -4.86 -4.86
CA GLY A 53 12.49 -6.30 -5.06
C GLY A 53 11.41 -7.01 -4.23
N ASP A 54 10.58 -6.26 -3.49
CA ASP A 54 9.46 -6.84 -2.74
C ASP A 54 8.32 -7.25 -3.68
N VAL A 55 7.64 -8.34 -3.33
CA VAL A 55 6.46 -8.82 -4.04
C VAL A 55 5.25 -7.98 -3.63
N VAL A 56 4.76 -7.15 -4.56
CA VAL A 56 3.52 -6.41 -4.39
C VAL A 56 2.57 -6.77 -5.53
N PRO A 57 1.32 -7.20 -5.23
CA PRO A 57 0.31 -7.46 -6.23
C PRO A 57 0.07 -6.21 -7.09
N GLU A 58 0.07 -6.39 -8.42
CA GLU A 58 -0.15 -5.29 -9.35
C GLU A 58 -1.57 -4.73 -9.24
N ASP A 59 -2.55 -5.61 -9.01
CA ASP A 59 -3.95 -5.23 -8.79
C ASP A 59 -4.10 -4.25 -7.62
N ALA A 60 -3.33 -4.42 -6.55
CA ALA A 60 -3.37 -3.51 -5.39
C ALA A 60 -2.97 -2.08 -5.77
N ILE A 61 -1.99 -1.92 -6.67
CA ILE A 61 -1.55 -0.61 -7.16
C ILE A 61 -2.63 -0.01 -8.06
N VAL A 62 -3.18 -0.81 -8.99
CA VAL A 62 -4.23 -0.36 -9.92
C VAL A 62 -5.49 0.08 -9.17
N GLU A 63 -5.90 -0.66 -8.15
CA GLU A 63 -7.04 -0.29 -7.29
C GLU A 63 -6.78 1.01 -6.54
N LEU A 64 -5.59 1.20 -5.95
CA LEU A 64 -5.22 2.44 -5.27
C LEU A 64 -5.16 3.65 -6.21
N GLU A 65 -4.75 3.46 -7.47
CA GLU A 65 -4.75 4.55 -8.46
C GLU A 65 -6.14 4.89 -8.99
N SER A 66 -7.07 3.93 -8.88
CA SER A 66 -8.47 4.11 -9.28
C SER A 66 -9.33 4.69 -8.16
N GLU A 67 -8.82 4.74 -6.93
CA GLU A 67 -9.51 5.33 -5.80
C GLU A 67 -9.64 6.85 -5.97
N PRO A 68 -10.88 7.41 -5.94
CA PRO A 68 -11.07 8.84 -5.98
C PRO A 68 -10.47 9.49 -4.73
N PRO A 69 -9.97 10.73 -4.81
CA PRO A 69 -9.53 11.46 -3.63
C PRO A 69 -10.70 11.58 -2.64
N SER A 70 -10.55 10.97 -1.47
CA SER A 70 -11.54 11.09 -0.39
C SER A 70 -11.71 12.58 -0.03
N PRO A 71 -12.95 13.09 0.02
CA PRO A 71 -13.25 14.51 0.20
C PRO A 71 -12.87 15.06 1.58
#